data_AF-A0A6A8AGW1-F1
#
_entry.id   AF-A0A6A8AGW1-F1
#
_cell.length_a   1.000
_cell.length_b   1.000
_cell.length_c   1.000
_cell.angle_alpha   90.00
_cell.angle_beta   90.00
_cell.angle_gamma   90.00
#
_symmetry.space_group_name_H-M   'P 1'
#
loop_
_entity.id
_entity.type
_entity.pdbx_description
1 polymer ?
#
loop_
_entity_poly.entity_id
_entity_poly.type
_entity_poly.pdbx_seq_one_letter_code
_entity_poly.pdbx_strand_id
1 'polypeptide(L)'
;MTTLYAYEVSPITNPDRLYFAATLDECRSAAQQQRSELRDDPEYGEVEPMPIYRVNMEIPDLQTLLDGLNNGDDLTNAIIIDRTLVETVSD
;
A
#
# COMPACT_ATOMS: atom_id res chain seq x y z
N MET A 1 0.39 -15.73 -9.94
CA MET A 1 1.11 -14.51 -9.59
C MET A 1 0.47 -13.31 -10.29
N THR A 2 0.10 -12.29 -9.54
CA THR A 2 -0.58 -11.08 -10.00
C THR A 2 0.24 -9.88 -9.55
N THR A 3 0.50 -8.94 -10.46
CA THR A 3 1.18 -7.69 -10.12
C THR A 3 0.14 -6.60 -9.88
N LEU A 4 0.22 -5.94 -8.72
CA LEU A 4 -0.54 -4.75 -8.36
C LEU A 4 0.41 -3.59 -8.03
N TYR A 5 -0.18 -2.43 -7.79
CA TYR A 5 0.52 -1.25 -7.29
C TYR A 5 -0.09 -0.84 -5.97
N ALA A 6 0.73 -0.31 -5.06
CA ALA A 6 0.23 0.19 -3.79
C ALA A 6 0.97 1.44 -3.33
N TYR A 7 0.27 2.38 -2.71
CA TYR A 7 0.89 3.54 -2.08
C TYR A 7 0.76 3.52 -0.55
N GLU A 8 1.71 4.14 0.12
CA GLU A 8 1.74 4.28 1.59
C GLU A 8 1.31 5.70 1.97
N VAL A 9 0.25 5.81 2.80
CA VAL A 9 -0.39 7.10 3.13
C VAL A 9 0.48 7.96 4.06
N SER A 10 1.10 7.34 5.06
CA SER A 10 2.19 7.97 5.81
C SER A 10 3.11 6.89 6.36
N PRO A 11 4.41 6.92 5.99
CA PRO A 11 5.38 5.96 6.50
C PRO A 11 5.70 6.15 7.98
N ILE A 12 5.30 7.28 8.59
CA ILE A 12 5.63 7.58 9.99
C ILE A 12 4.42 7.39 10.91
N THR A 13 3.22 7.83 10.52
CA THR A 13 2.03 7.72 11.39
C THR A 13 1.26 6.42 11.21
N ASN A 14 1.29 5.79 10.03
CA ASN A 14 0.62 4.52 9.75
C ASN A 14 1.42 3.67 8.72
N PRO A 15 2.62 3.20 9.07
CA PRO A 15 3.54 2.49 8.16
C PRO A 15 2.96 1.23 7.51
N ASP A 16 1.90 0.65 8.09
CA ASP A 16 1.33 -0.62 7.64
C ASP A 16 0.14 -0.43 6.68
N ARG A 17 -0.28 0.80 6.40
CA ARG A 17 -1.50 1.05 5.60
C ARG A 17 -1.17 1.28 4.13
N LEU A 18 -1.14 0.19 3.39
CA LEU A 18 -1.05 0.19 1.93
C LEU A 18 -2.44 0.28 1.29
N TYR A 19 -2.57 1.19 0.32
CA TYR A 19 -3.72 1.22 -0.58
C TYR A 19 -3.35 0.60 -1.92
N PHE A 20 -4.12 -0.38 -2.40
CA PHE A 20 -3.81 -1.15 -3.61
C PHE A 20 -4.65 -0.73 -4.82
N ALA A 21 -4.05 -0.75 -6.00
CA ALA A 21 -4.69 -0.52 -7.30
C ALA A 21 -4.16 -1.51 -8.36
N ALA A 22 -4.96 -1.73 -9.42
CA ALA A 22 -4.62 -2.67 -10.49
C ALA A 22 -3.54 -2.11 -11.42
N THR A 23 -3.49 -0.79 -11.60
CA THR A 23 -2.54 -0.12 -12.48
C THR A 23 -1.76 0.98 -11.77
N LEU A 24 -0.59 1.33 -12.31
CA LEU A 24 0.24 2.41 -11.77
C LEU A 24 -0.47 3.76 -11.85
N ASP A 25 -1.17 4.04 -12.95
CA ASP A 25 -1.84 5.33 -13.15
C ASP A 25 -3.03 5.51 -12.19
N GLU A 26 -3.79 4.45 -11.92
CA GLU A 26 -4.83 4.46 -10.88
C GLU A 26 -4.22 4.68 -9.50
N CYS A 27 -3.12 3.98 -9.18
CA CYS A 27 -2.43 4.13 -7.91
C CYS A 27 -1.90 5.56 -7.71
N ARG A 28 -1.31 6.14 -8.75
CA ARG A 28 -0.81 7.52 -8.75
C ARG A 28 -1.94 8.51 -8.57
N SER A 29 -3.04 8.35 -9.31
CA SER A 29 -4.20 9.24 -9.21
C SER A 29 -4.82 9.20 -7.81
N ALA A 30 -4.96 8.01 -7.23
CA ALA A 30 -5.45 7.83 -5.86
C ALA A 30 -4.50 8.45 -4.82
N ALA A 31 -3.19 8.25 -4.96
CA ALA A 31 -2.20 8.86 -4.07
C ALA A 31 -2.24 10.40 -4.13
N GLN A 32 -2.36 10.98 -5.33
CA GLN A 32 -2.48 12.44 -5.50
C GLN A 32 -3.77 12.99 -4.87
N GLN A 33 -4.89 12.28 -5.06
CA GLN A 33 -6.16 12.64 -4.42
C GLN A 33 -6.04 12.59 -2.90
N GLN A 34 -5.51 11.49 -2.34
CA GLN A 34 -5.31 11.33 -0.90
C GLN A 34 -4.42 12.44 -0.35
N ARG A 35 -3.32 12.79 -1.03
CA ARG A 35 -2.46 13.93 -0.64
C ARG A 35 -3.24 15.25 -0.64
N SER A 36 -4.12 15.48 -1.61
CA SER A 36 -4.95 16.68 -1.64
C SER A 36 -5.87 16.75 -0.42
N GLU A 37 -6.57 15.65 -0.11
CA GLU A 37 -7.46 15.56 1.04
C GLU A 37 -6.72 15.80 2.36
N LEU A 38 -5.52 15.25 2.50
CA LEU A 38 -4.69 15.42 3.69
C LEU A 38 -4.13 16.85 3.84
N ARG A 39 -3.87 17.55 2.73
CA ARG A 39 -3.46 18.97 2.77
C ARG A 39 -4.61 19.89 3.17
N ASP A 40 -5.83 19.52 2.81
CA ASP A 40 -7.04 20.26 3.15
C ASP A 40 -7.45 20.05 4.62
N ASP A 41 -6.87 19.05 5.31
CA ASP A 41 -7.07 18.79 6.73
C ASP A 41 -6.11 19.65 7.60
N PRO A 42 -6.63 20.65 8.34
CA PRO A 42 -5.80 21.53 9.17
C PRO A 42 -5.18 20.83 10.39
N GLU A 43 -5.65 19.63 10.77
CA GLU A 43 -5.13 18.87 11.92
C GLU A 43 -4.10 17.82 11.52
N TYR A 44 -3.99 17.48 10.22
CA TYR A 44 -3.10 16.42 9.74
C TYR A 44 -1.62 16.80 9.76
N GLY A 45 -1.31 18.09 9.51
CA GLY A 45 0.06 18.60 9.47
C GLY A 45 0.72 18.48 8.10
N GLU A 46 2.04 18.26 8.07
CA GLU A 46 2.82 18.20 6.83
C GLU A 46 2.57 16.88 6.09
N VAL A 47 2.18 16.97 4.81
CA VAL A 47 1.91 15.79 3.97
C VAL A 47 3.19 15.29 3.32
N GLU A 48 3.82 14.32 3.95
CA GLU A 48 5.04 13.67 3.47
C GLU A 48 4.88 13.02 2.08
N PRO A 49 5.95 12.90 1.29
CA PRO A 49 5.93 12.19 0.01
C PRO A 49 5.40 10.76 0.17
N MET A 50 4.51 10.34 -0.72
CA MET A 50 3.90 9.01 -0.67
C MET A 50 4.62 8.06 -1.63
N PRO A 51 5.34 7.04 -1.13
CA PRO A 51 5.96 6.05 -2.00
C PRO A 51 4.90 5.13 -2.63
N ILE A 52 5.08 4.81 -3.91
CA ILE A 52 4.33 3.80 -4.66
C ILE A 52 5.23 2.60 -4.91
N TYR A 53 4.68 1.43 -4.61
CA TYR A 53 5.32 0.14 -4.78
C TYR A 53 4.64 -0.66 -5.88
N ARG A 54 5.43 -1.39 -6.66
CA ARG A 54 4.96 -2.54 -7.42
C ARG A 54 5.01 -3.75 -6.50
N VAL A 55 3.88 -4.43 -6.38
CA VAL A 55 3.69 -5.55 -5.48
C VAL A 55 3.36 -6.79 -6.30
N ASN A 56 4.20 -7.82 -6.17
CA ASN A 56 3.89 -9.13 -6.75
C ASN A 56 3.20 -9.99 -5.69
N MET A 57 2.02 -10.47 -6.03
CA MET A 57 1.16 -11.23 -5.13
C MET A 57 0.90 -12.62 -5.67
N GLU A 58 0.70 -13.56 -4.76
CA GLU A 58 0.23 -14.90 -5.06
C GLU A 58 -0.89 -15.27 -4.11
N ILE A 59 -1.85 -16.06 -4.62
CA ILE A 59 -2.91 -16.59 -3.78
C ILE A 59 -2.27 -17.65 -2.88
N PRO A 60 -2.29 -17.47 -1.55
CA PRO A 60 -1.71 -18.43 -0.63
C PRO A 60 -2.47 -19.75 -0.72
N ASP A 61 -1.77 -20.85 -0.47
CA ASP A 61 -2.43 -22.15 -0.33
C ASP A 61 -3.32 -22.20 0.93
N LEU A 62 -4.14 -23.25 1.02
CA LEU A 62 -5.07 -23.41 2.14
C LEU A 62 -4.35 -23.41 3.50
N GLN A 63 -3.14 -23.96 3.57
CA GLN A 63 -2.41 -24.06 4.83
C GLN A 63 -1.87 -22.70 5.28
N THR A 64 -1.26 -21.95 4.36
CA THR A 64 -0.78 -20.59 4.57
C THR A 64 -1.92 -19.64 4.93
N LEU A 65 -3.09 -19.80 4.30
CA LEU A 65 -4.29 -19.03 4.63
C LEU A 65 -4.79 -19.35 6.05
N LEU A 66 -4.83 -20.62 6.43
CA LEU A 66 -5.23 -21.06 7.78
C LEU A 66 -4.25 -20.54 8.84
N ASP A 67 -2.95 -20.55 8.55
CA ASP A 67 -1.93 -20.06 9.48
C ASP A 67 -2.05 -18.54 9.67
N GLY A 68 -2.20 -17.76 8.60
CA GLY A 68 -2.40 -16.31 8.70
C GLY A 68 -3.68 -15.93 9.47
N LEU A 69 -4.79 -16.60 9.18
CA LEU A 69 -6.08 -16.35 9.85
C LEU A 69 -6.08 -16.72 11.34
N ASN A 70 -5.42 -17.82 11.72
CA ASN A 70 -5.46 -18.33 13.09
C ASN A 70 -4.38 -17.73 14.00
N ASN A 71 -3.24 -17.31 13.45
CA ASN A 71 -2.12 -16.77 14.25
C ASN A 71 -2.14 -15.24 14.36
N GLY A 72 -3.10 -14.56 13.72
CA GLY A 72 -3.22 -13.11 13.77
C GLY A 72 -2.13 -12.38 12.98
N ASP A 73 -1.41 -13.09 12.12
CA ASP A 73 -0.48 -12.49 11.19
C ASP A 73 -1.26 -11.69 10.14
N ASP A 74 -0.66 -10.57 9.70
CA ASP A 74 -1.20 -9.81 8.59
C ASP A 74 -1.17 -10.68 7.32
N LEU A 75 -2.35 -11.11 6.85
CA LEU A 75 -2.53 -11.87 5.62
C LEU A 75 -1.87 -11.21 4.41
N THR A 76 -1.65 -9.90 4.47
CA THR A 76 -0.92 -9.16 3.45
C THR A 76 0.52 -9.69 3.30
N ASN A 77 1.19 -10.08 4.39
CA ASN A 77 2.52 -10.72 4.36
C ASN A 77 2.47 -12.14 3.78
N ALA A 78 1.35 -12.84 3.91
CA ALA A 78 1.16 -14.16 3.32
C ALA A 78 0.90 -14.12 1.80
N ILE A 79 0.48 -12.96 1.28
CA ILE A 79 0.07 -12.76 -0.11
C ILE A 79 1.15 -12.02 -0.91
N ILE A 80 1.86 -11.07 -0.29
CA ILE A 80 2.92 -10.28 -0.92
C ILE A 80 4.22 -11.08 -0.96
N ILE A 81 4.65 -11.42 -2.17
CA ILE A 81 5.94 -12.10 -2.40
C ILE A 81 7.07 -11.09 -2.52
N ASP A 82 6.83 -10.00 -3.23
CA ASP A 82 7.83 -8.98 -3.51
C ASP A 82 7.19 -7.60 -3.50
N ARG A 83 7.89 -6.63 -2.90
CA ARG A 83 7.51 -5.22 -2.82
C ARG A 83 8.68 -4.39 -3.29
N THR A 84 8.57 -3.81 -4.48
CA THR A 84 9.60 -2.96 -5.08
C THR A 84 9.10 -1.52 -5.13
N LEU A 85 9.85 -0.55 -4.59
CA LEU A 85 9.57 0.87 -4.77
C LEU A 85 9.73 1.23 -6.26
N VAL A 86 8.71 1.84 -6.86
CA VAL A 86 8.73 2.21 -8.29
C VAL A 86 8.60 3.70 -8.53
N GLU A 87 7.95 4.42 -7.63
CA GLU A 87 7.73 5.86 -7.76
C GLU A 87 7.53 6.48 -6.39
N THR A 88 7.78 7.78 -6.27
CA THR A 88 7.39 8.56 -5.10
C THR A 88 6.54 9.72 -5.60
N VAL A 89 5.32 9.84 -5.07
CA VAL A 89 4.45 10.97 -5.35
C VAL A 89 4.79 12.07 -4.37
N SER A 90 5.50 13.06 -4.90
CA SER A 90 5.69 14.37 -4.30
C SER A 90 5.08 15.43 -5.23
N ASP A 91 4.96 16.64 -4.72
CA ASP A 91 4.60 17.80 -5.53
C ASP A 91 5.76 18.21 -6.46
#